data_AF-A0A7H0RWQ9-F1
#
_entry.id   AF-A0A7H0RWQ9-F1
#
_cell.length_a   1.000
_cell.length_b   1.000
_cell.length_c   1.000
_cell.angle_alpha   90.00
_cell.angle_beta   90.00
_cell.angle_gamma   90.00
#
_symmetry.space_group_name_H-M   'P 1'
#
loop_
_entity.id
_entity.type
_entity.pdbx_description
1 polymer ?
#
loop_
_entity_poly.entity_id
_entity_poly.type
_entity_poly.pdbx_seq_one_letter_code
_entity_poly.pdbx_strand_id
1 'polypeptide(L)'
;MPRVKNREGMMIELPDLPKHLPKSEVPDGRFSRPKNKITKAQRAELRMKFGGRRAYCGCVLPEKGWHADHVEPVRRDFEYVLAPVGSGVTHVARNTGKVLHPDLHTIENLFPACAPCNLFKGAFSVEGMRKEISQQVDRARTYSVNFRTAERFGLVEIVDKPVVFWFEHYQQQEAKIQV
;
A
#
# COMPACT_ATOMS: atom_id res chain seq x y z
N MET A 1 8.47 -7.16 38.63
CA MET A 1 9.39 -7.06 37.50
C MET A 1 9.40 -8.38 36.74
N PRO A 2 9.41 -8.38 35.40
CA PRO A 2 9.49 -9.62 34.62
C PRO A 2 10.83 -10.33 34.89
N ARG A 3 10.77 -11.65 35.14
CA ARG A 3 11.95 -12.51 35.36
C ARG A 3 12.13 -13.42 34.14
N VAL A 4 13.34 -13.52 33.63
CA VAL A 4 13.67 -14.39 32.48
C VAL A 4 14.86 -15.29 32.82
N LYS A 5 14.95 -16.47 32.18
CA LYS A 5 16.13 -17.33 32.29
C LYS A 5 17.21 -16.85 31.34
N ASN A 6 18.43 -16.66 31.84
CA ASN A 6 19.60 -16.43 30.99
C ASN A 6 20.03 -17.75 30.29
N ARG A 7 21.07 -17.68 29.45
CA ARG A 7 21.61 -18.86 28.72
C ARG A 7 22.14 -19.97 29.64
N GLU A 8 22.48 -19.64 30.88
CA GLU A 8 22.99 -20.55 31.90
C GLU A 8 21.87 -21.10 32.81
N GLY A 9 20.61 -20.78 32.50
CA GLY A 9 19.44 -21.24 33.25
C GLY A 9 19.15 -20.46 34.53
N MET A 10 19.94 -19.43 34.85
CA MET A 10 19.71 -18.56 36.01
C MET A 10 18.56 -17.59 35.77
N MET A 11 17.72 -17.41 36.79
CA MET A 11 16.65 -16.42 36.79
C MET A 11 17.23 -15.02 37.00
N ILE A 12 17.16 -14.18 35.98
CA ILE A 12 17.56 -12.77 36.07
C ILE A 12 16.34 -11.86 36.10
N GLU A 13 16.41 -10.83 36.94
CA GLU A 13 15.42 -9.75 36.97
C GLU A 13 15.74 -8.78 35.84
N LEU A 14 14.76 -8.51 34.99
CA LEU A 14 14.92 -7.48 33.97
C LEU A 14 14.67 -6.10 34.57
N PRO A 15 15.45 -5.09 34.16
CA PRO A 15 15.18 -3.71 34.52
C PRO A 15 13.77 -3.32 34.04
N ASP A 16 13.08 -2.48 34.82
CA ASP A 16 11.77 -1.96 34.43
C ASP A 16 11.95 -0.95 33.30
N LEU A 17 11.81 -1.43 32.07
CA LEU A 17 11.91 -0.61 30.87
C LEU A 17 10.62 0.20 30.70
N PRO A 18 10.72 1.48 30.30
CA PRO A 18 9.54 2.28 30.02
C PRO A 18 8.73 1.62 28.90
N LYS A 19 7.41 1.48 29.12
CA LYS A 19 6.47 0.84 28.16
C LYS A 19 6.46 1.48 26.78
N HIS A 20 6.90 2.73 26.70
CA HIS A 20 7.03 3.51 25.48
C HIS A 20 8.46 4.03 25.39
N LEU A 21 9.11 3.81 24.26
CA LEU A 21 10.31 4.56 23.96
C LEU A 21 9.95 6.04 23.77
N PRO A 22 10.80 6.98 24.23
CA PRO A 22 10.59 8.39 23.93
C PRO A 22 10.54 8.57 22.41
N LYS A 23 9.51 9.25 21.94
CA LYS A 23 9.34 9.54 20.51
C LYS A 23 10.53 10.42 20.08
N SER A 24 11.11 10.19 18.91
CA SER A 24 11.98 11.24 18.35
C SER A 24 11.08 12.43 18.05
N GLU A 25 11.33 13.55 18.72
CA GLU A 25 10.57 14.77 18.50
C GLU A 25 10.96 15.32 17.12
N VAL A 26 10.10 15.10 16.12
CA VAL A 26 10.21 15.81 14.85
C VAL A 26 9.57 17.20 15.03
N PRO A 27 10.31 18.30 14.86
CA PRO A 27 9.90 19.64 15.34
C PRO A 27 8.61 20.25 14.77
N ASP A 28 7.98 19.61 13.79
CA ASP A 28 7.30 20.35 12.73
C ASP A 28 5.82 19.99 12.54
N GLY A 29 5.21 19.29 13.52
CA GLY A 29 3.75 19.06 13.52
C GLY A 29 3.18 18.36 12.27
N ARG A 30 4.04 17.74 11.44
CA ARG A 30 3.72 17.24 10.10
C ARG A 30 2.61 16.18 10.08
N PHE A 31 2.39 15.52 11.21
CA PHE A 31 1.38 14.48 11.36
C PHE A 31 0.18 14.97 12.16
N SER A 32 -1.00 14.82 11.59
CA SER A 32 -2.27 15.32 12.12
C SER A 32 -3.36 14.25 12.05
N ARG A 33 -4.54 14.52 12.63
CA ARG A 33 -5.65 13.55 12.59
C ARG A 33 -6.16 13.40 11.14
N PRO A 34 -6.40 12.17 10.67
CA PRO A 34 -6.92 11.94 9.33
C PRO A 34 -8.33 12.52 9.20
N LYS A 35 -8.68 12.97 7.99
CA LYS A 35 -10.04 13.39 7.66
C LYS A 35 -11.01 12.20 7.68
N ASN A 36 -12.30 12.52 7.81
CA ASN A 36 -13.38 11.54 7.90
C ASN A 36 -13.46 10.61 6.69
N LYS A 37 -13.94 9.39 6.95
CA LYS A 37 -14.16 8.33 5.96
C LYS A 37 -15.22 8.74 4.93
N ILE A 38 -15.01 8.37 3.67
CA ILE A 38 -16.01 8.59 2.60
C ILE A 38 -17.38 7.98 2.95
N THR A 39 -18.45 8.68 2.56
CA THR A 39 -19.83 8.21 2.75
C THR A 39 -20.17 7.05 1.80
N LYS A 40 -21.29 6.37 2.05
CA LYS A 40 -21.78 5.32 1.13
C LYS A 40 -22.11 5.88 -0.26
N ALA A 41 -22.68 7.08 -0.33
CA ALA A 41 -22.99 7.74 -1.60
C ALA A 41 -21.72 8.07 -2.39
N GLN A 42 -20.73 8.70 -1.75
CA GLN A 42 -19.41 8.97 -2.36
C GLN A 42 -18.71 7.68 -2.81
N ARG A 43 -18.88 6.59 -2.06
CA ARG A 43 -18.32 5.29 -2.44
C ARG A 43 -19.00 4.71 -3.69
N ALA A 44 -20.30 4.93 -3.87
CA ALA A 44 -21.02 4.51 -5.06
C ALA A 44 -20.62 5.34 -6.29
N GLU A 45 -20.44 6.66 -6.11
CA GLU A 45 -19.91 7.56 -7.14
C GLU A 45 -18.48 7.17 -7.53
N LEU A 46 -17.60 6.96 -6.54
CA LEU A 46 -16.21 6.53 -6.76
C LEU A 46 -16.11 5.23 -7.56
N ARG A 47 -17.05 4.29 -7.34
CA ARG A 47 -17.13 3.03 -8.09
C ARG A 47 -17.39 3.29 -9.58
N MET A 48 -18.15 4.31 -9.92
CA MET A 48 -18.51 4.66 -11.30
C MET A 48 -17.54 5.64 -11.95
N LYS A 49 -16.64 6.28 -11.18
CA LYS A 49 -15.65 7.28 -11.64
C LYS A 49 -14.89 6.91 -12.93
N PHE A 50 -14.61 5.62 -13.14
CA PHE A 50 -13.95 5.12 -14.36
C PHE A 50 -14.75 4.01 -15.04
N GLY A 51 -16.06 4.19 -15.15
CA GLY A 51 -16.94 3.27 -15.87
C GLY A 51 -17.08 1.89 -15.22
N GLY A 52 -17.05 1.81 -13.88
CA GLY A 52 -17.22 0.55 -13.16
C GLY A 52 -16.02 -0.41 -13.25
N ARG A 53 -14.83 0.11 -13.55
CA ARG A 53 -13.58 -0.65 -13.63
C ARG A 53 -12.54 -0.14 -12.65
N ARG A 54 -11.58 -1.01 -12.32
CA ARG A 54 -10.43 -0.66 -11.46
C ARG A 54 -9.52 0.32 -12.20
N ALA A 55 -9.19 1.44 -11.57
CA ALA A 55 -8.44 2.54 -12.18
C ALA A 55 -7.08 2.11 -12.75
N TYR A 56 -6.40 1.14 -12.11
CA TYR A 56 -5.09 0.66 -12.55
C TYR A 56 -5.19 -0.46 -13.58
N CYS A 57 -5.52 -1.68 -13.15
CA CYS A 57 -5.50 -2.87 -14.02
C CYS A 57 -6.68 -2.99 -14.98
N GLY A 58 -7.71 -2.15 -14.87
CA GLY A 58 -8.86 -2.14 -15.79
C GLY A 58 -9.84 -3.31 -15.69
N CYS A 59 -9.61 -4.29 -14.79
CA CYS A 59 -10.59 -5.34 -14.57
C CYS A 59 -11.90 -4.76 -14.03
N VAL A 60 -13.01 -5.45 -14.31
CA VAL A 60 -14.34 -5.09 -13.81
C VAL A 60 -14.30 -4.97 -12.29
N LEU A 61 -14.93 -3.91 -11.77
CA LEU A 61 -14.99 -3.67 -10.34
C LEU A 61 -16.14 -4.51 -9.73
N PRO A 62 -15.86 -5.49 -8.86
CA PRO A 62 -16.91 -6.25 -8.18
C PRO A 62 -17.68 -5.36 -7.21
N GLU A 63 -18.93 -5.71 -6.84
CA GLU A 63 -19.76 -4.89 -5.93
C GLU A 63 -19.04 -4.58 -4.59
N LYS A 64 -18.33 -5.59 -4.05
CA LYS A 64 -17.59 -5.53 -2.79
C LYS A 64 -16.13 -6.00 -2.98
N GLY A 65 -15.26 -5.73 -2.01
CA GLY A 65 -13.87 -6.21 -2.00
C GLY A 65 -12.86 -5.35 -2.78
N TRP A 66 -13.24 -4.12 -3.15
CA TRP A 66 -12.34 -3.13 -3.73
C TRP A 66 -11.98 -2.02 -2.72
N HIS A 67 -10.91 -1.29 -2.99
CA HIS A 67 -10.36 -0.26 -2.12
C HIS A 67 -10.43 1.12 -2.79
N ALA A 68 -10.65 2.15 -1.96
CA ALA A 68 -10.52 3.53 -2.38
C ALA A 68 -9.05 3.91 -2.14
N ASP A 69 -8.28 3.90 -3.20
CA ASP A 69 -6.84 4.14 -3.18
C ASP A 69 -6.54 5.63 -3.31
N HIS A 70 -5.58 6.12 -2.54
CA HIS A 70 -5.09 7.50 -2.67
C HIS A 70 -4.01 7.55 -3.75
N VAL A 71 -4.28 8.27 -4.84
CA VAL A 71 -3.32 8.46 -5.94
C VAL A 71 -2.06 9.14 -5.41
N GLU A 72 -2.22 10.26 -4.72
CA GLU A 72 -1.20 10.86 -3.88
C GLU A 72 -1.35 10.33 -2.43
N PRO A 73 -0.37 9.58 -1.90
CA PRO A 73 -0.55 8.77 -0.71
C PRO A 73 -0.65 9.60 0.58
N VAL A 74 -1.66 9.28 1.40
CA VAL A 74 -1.76 9.75 2.80
C VAL A 74 -0.94 8.81 3.70
N ARG A 75 0.24 9.24 4.13
CA ARG A 75 1.17 8.37 4.88
C ARG A 75 0.82 8.32 6.36
N ARG A 76 0.80 7.12 6.93
CA ARG A 76 0.48 6.91 8.35
C ARG A 76 1.73 7.11 9.22
N ASP A 77 1.53 7.73 10.37
CA ASP A 77 2.55 7.85 11.41
C ASP A 77 2.63 6.55 12.22
N PHE A 78 3.85 6.11 12.49
CA PHE A 78 4.12 4.94 13.30
C PHE A 78 5.14 5.31 14.37
N GLU A 79 4.97 4.72 15.54
CA GLU A 79 5.95 4.77 16.62
C GLU A 79 6.43 3.37 16.95
N TYR A 80 7.68 3.24 17.37
CA TYR A 80 8.22 1.98 17.86
C TYR A 80 7.92 1.84 19.35
N VAL A 81 7.23 0.76 19.71
CA VAL A 81 6.93 0.40 21.10
C VAL A 81 7.58 -0.92 21.47
N LEU A 82 7.82 -1.15 22.76
CA LEU A 82 8.30 -2.45 23.23
C LEU A 82 7.30 -3.54 22.84
N ALA A 83 7.83 -4.64 22.34
CA ALA A 83 7.02 -5.78 21.95
C ALA A 83 6.48 -6.52 23.19
N PRO A 84 5.34 -7.21 23.08
CA PRO A 84 4.84 -8.07 24.16
C PRO A 84 5.87 -9.14 24.54
N VAL A 85 5.94 -9.47 25.83
CA VAL A 85 6.82 -10.53 26.35
C VAL A 85 6.49 -11.85 25.64
N GLY A 86 7.51 -12.52 25.11
CA GLY A 86 7.37 -13.78 24.36
C GLY A 86 7.20 -13.63 22.85
N SER A 87 7.19 -12.40 22.31
CA SER A 87 7.08 -12.15 20.85
C SER A 87 8.35 -12.46 20.05
N GLY A 88 9.48 -12.71 20.71
CA GLY A 88 10.77 -12.98 20.06
C GLY A 88 11.45 -11.75 19.42
N VAL A 89 10.84 -10.57 19.51
CA VAL A 89 11.39 -9.29 19.03
C VAL A 89 11.38 -8.25 20.15
N THR A 90 12.27 -7.26 20.08
CA THR A 90 12.35 -6.22 21.13
C THR A 90 11.32 -5.10 20.92
N HIS A 91 11.03 -4.74 19.66
CA HIS A 91 10.16 -3.61 19.31
C HIS A 91 9.18 -3.97 18.20
N VAL A 92 8.00 -3.34 18.21
CA VAL A 92 7.00 -3.40 17.15
C VAL A 92 6.58 -2.00 16.72
N ALA A 93 6.27 -1.82 15.44
CA ALA A 93 5.70 -0.57 14.93
C ALA A 93 4.20 -0.50 15.27
N ARG A 94 3.79 0.54 15.99
CA ARG A 94 2.39 0.84 16.34
C ARG A 94 1.91 2.05 15.56
N ASN A 95 0.76 1.94 14.91
CA ASN A 95 0.13 3.07 14.23
C ASN A 95 -0.39 4.07 15.28
N THR A 96 0.00 5.35 15.17
CA THR A 96 -0.38 6.40 16.13
C THR A 96 -1.76 7.00 15.83
N GLY A 97 -2.38 6.61 14.71
CA GLY A 97 -3.63 7.14 14.20
C GLY A 97 -3.49 8.49 13.49
N LYS A 98 -2.29 9.08 13.47
CA LYS A 98 -2.00 10.33 12.75
C LYS A 98 -1.50 10.04 11.33
N VAL A 99 -1.66 11.02 10.45
CA VAL A 99 -1.24 10.94 9.05
C VAL A 99 -0.52 12.21 8.60
N LEU A 100 0.38 12.03 7.65
CA LEU A 100 1.00 13.10 6.87
C LEU A 100 0.06 13.45 5.71
N HIS A 101 -0.12 14.75 5.45
CA HIS A 101 -1.00 15.28 4.40
C HIS A 101 -2.47 14.81 4.53
N PRO A 102 -3.17 15.12 5.63
CA PRO A 102 -4.59 14.76 5.79
C PRO A 102 -5.47 15.38 4.68
N ASP A 103 -5.02 16.47 4.08
CA ASP A 103 -5.74 17.20 3.04
C ASP A 103 -5.82 16.47 1.71
N LEU A 104 -4.97 15.46 1.48
CA LEU A 104 -5.05 14.58 0.30
C LEU A 104 -6.18 13.55 0.41
N HIS A 105 -6.90 13.48 1.53
CA HIS A 105 -8.09 12.66 1.67
C HIS A 105 -9.31 13.32 1.01
N THR A 106 -9.30 13.40 -0.32
CA THR A 106 -10.36 14.01 -1.14
C THR A 106 -10.88 13.02 -2.18
N ILE A 107 -12.11 13.20 -2.65
CA ILE A 107 -12.75 12.29 -3.62
C ILE A 107 -12.03 12.31 -4.98
N GLU A 108 -11.44 13.45 -5.32
CA GLU A 108 -10.64 13.67 -6.53
C GLU A 108 -9.38 12.81 -6.51
N ASN A 109 -8.70 12.73 -5.36
CA ASN A 109 -7.49 11.93 -5.14
C ASN A 109 -7.78 10.43 -4.89
N LEU A 110 -9.05 10.04 -4.76
CA LEU A 110 -9.45 8.65 -4.55
C LEU A 110 -9.77 7.95 -5.86
N PHE A 111 -9.14 6.80 -6.10
CA PHE A 111 -9.34 5.95 -7.26
C PHE A 111 -9.86 4.57 -6.83
N PRO A 112 -10.83 3.96 -7.55
CA PRO A 112 -11.27 2.60 -7.27
C PRO A 112 -10.20 1.59 -7.70
N ALA A 113 -9.61 0.85 -6.76
CA ALA A 113 -8.56 -0.14 -7.02
C ALA A 113 -8.93 -1.51 -6.45
N CYS A 114 -8.36 -2.58 -7.01
CA CYS A 114 -8.40 -3.88 -6.34
C CYS A 114 -7.36 -3.97 -5.24
N ALA A 115 -7.55 -4.94 -4.33
CA ALA A 115 -6.59 -5.20 -3.26
C ALA A 115 -5.16 -5.42 -3.78
N PRO A 116 -4.89 -6.27 -4.81
CA PRO A 116 -3.53 -6.44 -5.31
C PRO A 116 -2.88 -5.16 -5.83
N CYS A 117 -3.59 -4.36 -6.65
CA CYS A 117 -3.03 -3.11 -7.19
C CYS A 117 -2.82 -2.06 -6.09
N ASN A 118 -3.75 -1.91 -5.15
CA ASN A 118 -3.64 -0.97 -4.04
C ASN A 118 -2.46 -1.34 -3.11
N LEU A 119 -2.32 -2.64 -2.78
CA LEU A 119 -1.21 -3.13 -1.97
C LEU A 119 0.13 -2.96 -2.69
N PHE A 120 0.17 -3.26 -3.99
CA PHE A 120 1.36 -3.08 -4.82
C PHE A 120 1.77 -1.61 -4.94
N LYS A 121 0.79 -0.71 -5.16
CA LYS A 121 1.05 0.73 -5.24
C LYS A 121 1.66 1.26 -3.94
N GLY A 122 1.11 0.86 -2.80
CA GLY A 122 1.60 1.30 -1.48
C GLY A 122 1.72 2.83 -1.41
N ALA A 123 2.96 3.32 -1.28
CA ALA A 123 3.27 4.75 -1.23
C ALA A 123 3.92 5.29 -2.52
N PHE A 124 3.96 4.50 -3.61
CA PHE A 124 4.46 4.95 -4.89
C PHE A 124 3.53 5.99 -5.52
N SER A 125 4.13 6.92 -6.28
CA SER A 125 3.42 7.73 -7.26
C SER A 125 2.91 6.85 -8.40
N VAL A 126 2.03 7.39 -9.26
CA VAL A 126 1.53 6.70 -10.45
C VAL A 126 2.68 6.25 -11.36
N GLU A 127 3.64 7.15 -11.63
CA GLU A 127 4.81 6.82 -12.45
C GLU A 127 5.77 5.85 -11.78
N GLY A 128 5.91 5.95 -10.45
CA GLY A 128 6.65 4.96 -9.67
C GLY A 128 6.03 3.56 -9.82
N MET A 129 4.72 3.45 -9.64
CA MET A 129 3.98 2.21 -9.85
C MET A 129 4.12 1.70 -11.29
N ARG A 130 4.05 2.58 -12.30
CA ARG A 130 4.23 2.20 -13.72
C ARG A 130 5.59 1.56 -13.97
N LYS A 131 6.66 2.20 -13.46
CA LYS A 131 8.02 1.68 -13.56
C LYS A 131 8.15 0.33 -12.85
N GLU A 132 7.61 0.20 -11.65
CA GLU A 132 7.63 -1.06 -10.89
C GLU A 132 6.88 -2.20 -11.58
N ILE A 133 5.77 -1.90 -12.29
CA ILE A 133 5.04 -2.88 -13.09
C ILE A 133 5.82 -3.28 -14.35
N SER A 134 6.47 -2.32 -15.02
CA SER A 134 7.24 -2.60 -16.25
C SER A 134 8.36 -3.63 -16.03
N GLN A 135 8.91 -3.70 -14.81
CA GLN A 135 9.99 -4.61 -14.45
C GLN A 135 9.53 -6.02 -14.04
N GLN A 136 8.21 -6.29 -13.97
CA GLN A 136 7.71 -7.55 -13.42
C GLN A 136 8.10 -8.76 -14.26
N VAL A 137 8.13 -8.62 -15.60
CA VAL A 137 8.54 -9.70 -16.51
C VAL A 137 10.01 -10.06 -16.28
N ASP A 138 10.89 -9.05 -16.25
CA ASP A 138 12.31 -9.27 -16.00
C ASP A 138 12.57 -9.88 -14.63
N ARG A 139 11.90 -9.38 -13.58
CA ARG A 139 11.98 -9.97 -12.23
C ARG A 139 11.53 -11.43 -12.23
N ALA A 140 10.40 -11.76 -12.87
CA ALA A 140 9.93 -13.13 -12.98
C ALA A 140 10.97 -14.02 -13.69
N ARG A 141 11.54 -13.55 -14.80
CA ARG A 141 12.60 -14.26 -15.53
C ARG A 141 13.86 -14.44 -14.68
N THR A 142 14.30 -13.43 -13.94
CA THR A 142 15.50 -13.49 -13.10
C THR A 142 15.35 -14.48 -11.94
N TYR A 143 14.21 -14.49 -11.25
CA TYR A 143 14.07 -15.23 -10.00
C TYR A 143 13.36 -16.58 -10.13
N SER A 144 12.59 -16.83 -11.20
CA SER A 144 11.83 -18.08 -11.36
C SER A 144 12.46 -19.03 -12.39
N VAL A 145 12.96 -20.18 -11.91
CA VAL A 145 13.39 -21.28 -12.78
C VAL A 145 12.24 -21.78 -13.65
N ASN A 146 11.02 -21.81 -13.11
CA ASN A 146 9.83 -22.26 -13.83
C ASN A 146 9.50 -21.32 -14.99
N PHE A 147 9.64 -20.01 -14.78
CA PHE A 147 9.42 -19.01 -15.85
C PHE A 147 10.42 -19.20 -16.99
N ARG A 148 11.72 -19.34 -16.68
CA ARG A 148 12.75 -19.59 -17.70
C ARG A 148 12.58 -20.93 -18.42
N THR A 149 12.11 -21.96 -17.73
CA THR A 149 11.77 -23.24 -18.35
C THR A 149 10.59 -23.08 -19.30
N ALA A 150 9.49 -22.47 -18.86
CA ALA A 150 8.33 -22.20 -19.70
C ALA A 150 8.71 -21.38 -20.95
N GLU A 151 9.55 -20.37 -20.78
CA GLU A 151 10.07 -19.55 -21.89
C GLU A 151 10.88 -20.38 -22.90
N ARG A 152 11.80 -21.23 -22.43
CA ARG A 152 12.63 -22.11 -23.30
C ARG A 152 11.80 -23.08 -24.13
N PHE A 153 10.68 -23.56 -23.59
CA PHE A 153 9.76 -24.47 -24.26
C PHE A 153 8.64 -23.74 -25.01
N GLY A 154 8.67 -22.39 -25.10
CA GLY A 154 7.68 -21.61 -25.82
C GLY A 154 6.28 -21.60 -25.19
N LEU A 155 6.17 -21.87 -23.89
CA LEU A 155 4.90 -21.89 -23.15
C LEU A 155 4.46 -20.49 -22.67
N VAL A 156 5.34 -19.49 -22.77
CA VAL A 156 5.05 -18.09 -22.45
C VAL A 156 5.57 -17.18 -23.54
N GLU A 157 4.84 -16.11 -23.83
CA GLU A 157 5.25 -15.03 -24.71
C GLU A 157 5.50 -13.77 -23.89
N ILE A 158 6.59 -13.06 -24.20
CA ILE A 158 6.92 -11.80 -23.54
C ILE A 158 6.43 -10.65 -24.40
N VAL A 159 5.57 -9.83 -23.81
CA VAL A 159 5.02 -8.64 -24.44
C VAL A 159 5.75 -7.42 -23.88
N ASP A 160 6.61 -6.82 -24.70
CA ASP A 160 7.22 -5.53 -24.38
C ASP A 160 6.33 -4.39 -24.89
N LYS A 161 5.53 -3.84 -23.98
CA LYS A 161 4.67 -2.70 -24.27
C LYS A 161 4.63 -1.75 -23.08
N PRO A 162 4.43 -0.44 -23.30
CA PRO A 162 4.28 0.49 -22.19
C PRO A 162 3.08 0.09 -21.33
N VAL A 163 3.28 0.16 -20.02
CA VAL A 163 2.20 -0.01 -19.05
C VAL A 163 1.31 1.22 -19.15
N VAL A 164 0.04 1.04 -19.48
CA VAL A 164 -0.98 2.09 -19.53
C VAL A 164 -2.09 1.71 -18.55
N PHE A 165 -2.49 2.65 -17.69
CA PHE A 165 -3.53 2.42 -16.69
C PHE A 165 -4.91 2.65 -17.27
N TRP A 166 -5.92 1.98 -16.71
CA TRP A 166 -7.30 2.11 -17.19
C TRP A 166 -7.84 3.54 -17.09
N PHE A 167 -7.53 4.28 -16.02
CA PHE A 167 -8.01 5.66 -15.87
C PHE A 167 -7.53 6.56 -17.02
N GLU A 168 -6.34 6.32 -17.58
CA GLU A 168 -5.78 7.06 -18.71
C GLU A 168 -6.56 6.76 -19.98
N HIS A 169 -6.84 5.47 -20.24
CA HIS A 169 -7.67 5.05 -21.36
C HIS A 169 -9.09 5.62 -21.27
N TYR A 170 -9.66 5.65 -20.07
CA TYR A 170 -11.00 6.18 -19.83
C TYR A 170 -11.07 7.68 -20.11
N GLN A 171 -10.10 8.46 -19.61
CA GLN A 171 -10.00 9.91 -19.87
C GLN A 171 -9.81 10.23 -21.35
N GLN A 172 -9.00 9.44 -22.07
CA GLN A 172 -8.84 9.60 -23.52
C GLN A 172 -10.12 9.31 -24.30
N GLN A 173 -10.95 8.36 -23.84
CA GLN A 173 -12.23 8.05 -24.47
C GLN A 173 -13.26 9.14 -24.22
N GLU A 174 -13.38 9.64 -22.98
CA GLU A 174 -14.28 10.75 -22.67
C GLU A 174 -13.92 12.01 -23.48
N ALA A 175 -12.63 12.32 -23.60
CA ALA A 175 -12.16 13.46 -24.39
C ALA A 175 -12.53 13.34 -25.88
N LYS A 176 -12.61 12.12 -26.44
CA LYS A 176 -13.00 11.88 -27.83
C LYS A 176 -14.51 11.93 -28.07
N ILE A 177 -15.31 11.67 -27.05
CA ILE A 177 -16.78 11.70 -27.13
C ILE A 177 -17.31 13.14 -26.99
N GLN A 178 -16.52 14.01 -26.36
CA GLN A 178 -16.84 15.43 -26.16
C GLN A 178 -16.45 16.35 -27.33
N VAL A 179 -15.82 15.79 -28.38
CA VAL A 179 -15.47 16.46 -29.64
C VAL A 179 -16.41 15.99 -30.74
#